data_AF-B8D2J1-F1
#
_entry.id   AF-B8D2J1-F1
#
_cell.length_a   1.000
_cell.length_b   1.000
_cell.length_c   1.000
_cell.angle_alpha   90.00
_cell.angle_beta   90.00
_cell.angle_gamma   90.00
#
_symmetry.space_group_name_H-M   'P 1'
#
loop_
_entity.id
_entity.type
_entity.pdbx_description
1 polymer ?
#
loop_
_entity_poly.entity_id
_entity_poly.type
_entity_poly.pdbx_seq_one_letter_code
_entity_poly.pdbx_strand_id
1 'polypeptide(L)'
;MILNFRYHLFTISAIFAALGIGILIGSSIIGHDKLILEQERIIKDIGDDIKNIRQENLQLKNDITEMEKELEYRKKIEKRFYTLVLKDIIKGENYYLILSDRLKENYGSELEYIFEKAGVQLKFINNIEEFQLDKQGKVIIWGKQNINRFKSGLYSNLKGEEIIYLDNKGSIADFILSLLESETNSEQST
;
A
#
# COMPACT_ATOMS: atom_id res chain seq x y z
N MET A 1 -29.62 79.05 -50.34
CA MET A 1 -30.64 78.38 -49.49
C MET A 1 -30.55 76.84 -49.47
N ILE A 2 -29.61 76.18 -50.20
CA ILE A 2 -29.49 74.70 -50.22
C ILE A 2 -28.58 74.12 -49.14
N LEU A 3 -27.63 74.93 -48.61
CA LEU A 3 -26.72 74.52 -47.53
C LEU A 3 -27.49 74.22 -46.23
N ASN A 4 -28.50 75.02 -45.88
CA ASN A 4 -29.23 74.90 -44.60
C ASN A 4 -30.01 73.59 -44.45
N PHE A 5 -30.59 73.05 -45.53
CA PHE A 5 -31.35 71.80 -45.47
C PHE A 5 -30.43 70.58 -45.25
N ARG A 6 -29.25 70.57 -45.88
CA ARG A 6 -28.26 69.51 -45.68
C ARG A 6 -27.77 69.48 -44.23
N TYR A 7 -27.47 70.65 -43.65
CA TYR A 7 -27.04 70.72 -42.25
C TYR A 7 -28.11 70.22 -41.27
N HIS A 8 -29.39 70.57 -41.48
CA HIS A 8 -30.48 70.06 -40.64
C HIS A 8 -30.63 68.53 -40.72
N LEU A 9 -30.50 67.96 -41.91
CA LEU A 9 -30.60 66.52 -42.10
C LEU A 9 -29.44 65.78 -41.41
N PHE A 10 -28.23 66.34 -41.46
CA PHE A 10 -27.09 65.84 -40.70
C PHE A 10 -27.28 65.94 -39.19
N THR A 11 -27.84 67.04 -38.67
CA THR A 11 -28.07 67.18 -37.21
C THR A 11 -29.14 66.22 -36.71
N ILE A 12 -30.24 66.06 -37.45
CA ILE A 12 -31.29 65.10 -37.10
C ILE A 12 -30.73 63.67 -37.11
N SER A 13 -29.95 63.30 -38.15
CA SER A 13 -29.30 61.99 -38.19
C SER A 13 -28.34 61.77 -37.02
N ALA A 14 -27.59 62.81 -36.62
CA ALA A 14 -26.68 62.73 -35.48
C ALA A 14 -27.43 62.56 -34.15
N ILE A 15 -28.56 63.26 -33.96
CA ILE A 15 -29.40 63.11 -32.76
C ILE A 15 -30.00 61.70 -32.69
N PHE A 16 -30.51 61.18 -33.80
CA PHE A 16 -31.03 59.80 -33.84
C PHE A 16 -29.94 58.75 -33.63
N ALA A 17 -28.73 58.96 -34.16
CA ALA A 17 -27.59 58.08 -33.90
C ALA A 17 -27.19 58.10 -32.42
N ALA A 18 -27.11 59.29 -31.81
CA ALA A 18 -26.81 59.44 -30.39
C ALA A 18 -27.88 58.79 -29.50
N LEU A 19 -29.17 58.94 -29.85
CA LEU A 19 -30.28 58.29 -29.14
C LEU A 19 -30.22 56.77 -29.26
N GLY A 20 -30.00 56.25 -30.47
CA GLY A 20 -29.87 54.82 -30.73
C GLY A 20 -28.70 54.20 -29.95
N ILE A 21 -27.55 54.86 -29.95
CA ILE A 21 -26.37 54.44 -29.16
C ILE A 21 -26.68 54.53 -27.66
N GLY A 22 -27.34 55.59 -27.20
CA GLY A 22 -27.73 55.76 -25.79
C GLY A 22 -28.65 54.65 -25.28
N ILE A 23 -29.63 54.22 -26.09
CA ILE A 23 -30.54 53.12 -25.74
C ILE A 23 -29.79 51.77 -25.78
N LEU A 24 -28.93 51.55 -26.78
CA LEU A 24 -28.13 50.32 -26.87
C LEU A 24 -27.18 50.17 -25.68
N ILE A 25 -26.49 51.23 -25.28
CA ILE A 25 -25.60 51.23 -24.11
C ILE A 25 -26.43 51.11 -22.82
N GLY A 26 -27.51 51.87 -22.68
CA GLY A 26 -28.39 51.86 -21.51
C GLY A 26 -29.06 50.50 -21.26
N SER A 27 -29.48 49.81 -22.32
CA SER A 27 -30.07 48.46 -22.23
C SER A 27 -29.05 47.37 -21.87
N SER A 28 -27.77 47.55 -22.23
CA SER A 28 -26.70 46.60 -21.90
C SER A 28 -26.32 46.63 -20.42
N ILE A 29 -26.50 47.78 -19.74
CA ILE A 29 -26.28 47.93 -18.28
C ILE A 29 -27.30 47.14 -17.47
N ILE A 30 -28.55 47.05 -17.92
CA ILE A 30 -29.63 46.28 -17.26
C ILE A 30 -29.36 44.75 -17.29
N GLY A 31 -28.43 44.28 -18.12
CA GLY A 31 -27.98 42.88 -18.15
C GLY A 31 -26.99 42.48 -17.06
N HIS A 32 -26.42 43.43 -16.30
CA HIS A 32 -25.40 43.14 -15.28
C HIS A 32 -25.94 42.38 -14.06
N ASP A 33 -27.21 42.60 -13.67
CA ASP A 33 -27.80 41.92 -12.52
C ASP A 33 -27.85 40.39 -12.70
N LYS A 34 -28.08 39.91 -13.92
CA LYS A 34 -28.07 38.46 -14.22
C LYS A 34 -26.66 37.87 -14.16
N LEU A 35 -25.66 38.60 -14.63
CA LEU A 35 -24.26 38.17 -14.56
C LEU A 35 -23.74 38.12 -13.12
N ILE A 36 -24.12 39.09 -12.28
CA ILE A 36 -23.74 39.12 -10.86
C ILE A 36 -24.35 37.93 -10.11
N LEU A 37 -25.64 37.63 -10.34
CA LEU A 37 -26.31 36.47 -9.73
C LEU A 37 -25.68 35.13 -10.16
N GLU A 38 -25.23 35.03 -11.41
CA GLU A 38 -24.53 33.84 -11.91
C GLU A 38 -23.14 33.69 -11.27
N GLN A 39 -22.41 34.78 -11.10
CA GLN A 39 -21.12 34.79 -10.39
C GLN A 39 -21.28 34.40 -8.91
N GLU A 40 -22.28 34.93 -8.22
CA GLU A 40 -22.59 34.56 -6.83
C GLU A 40 -22.93 33.07 -6.70
N ARG A 41 -23.70 32.52 -7.65
CA ARG A 41 -23.99 31.08 -7.69
C ARG A 41 -22.71 30.25 -7.85
N ILE A 42 -21.85 30.60 -8.82
CA ILE A 42 -20.59 29.89 -9.06
C ILE A 42 -19.68 29.93 -7.82
N ILE A 43 -19.56 31.09 -7.18
CA ILE A 43 -18.76 31.24 -5.95
C ILE A 43 -19.32 30.36 -4.83
N LYS A 44 -20.65 30.31 -4.69
CA LYS A 44 -21.31 29.47 -3.70
C LYS A 44 -21.06 27.98 -3.98
N ASP A 45 -21.23 27.55 -5.22
CA ASP A 45 -21.04 26.15 -5.63
C ASP A 45 -19.59 25.71 -5.40
N ILE A 46 -18.61 26.54 -5.80
CA ILE A 46 -17.18 26.31 -5.50
C ILE A 46 -16.94 26.26 -3.99
N GLY A 47 -17.56 27.16 -3.23
CA GLY A 47 -17.43 27.20 -1.78
C GLY A 47 -17.96 25.92 -1.12
N ASP A 48 -19.06 25.37 -1.63
CA ASP A 48 -19.65 24.13 -1.12
C ASP A 48 -18.84 22.91 -1.58
N ASP A 49 -18.33 22.88 -2.80
CA ASP A 49 -17.40 21.84 -3.29
C ASP A 49 -16.12 21.79 -2.46
N ILE A 50 -15.52 22.95 -2.17
CA ILE A 50 -14.33 23.03 -1.31
C ILE A 50 -14.63 22.48 0.09
N LYS A 51 -15.80 22.77 0.67
CA LYS A 51 -16.19 22.22 1.98
C LYS A 51 -16.33 20.71 1.91
N ASN A 52 -17.00 20.18 0.89
CA ASN A 52 -17.19 18.75 0.70
C ASN A 52 -15.85 18.03 0.56
N ILE A 53 -14.95 18.52 -0.30
CA ILE A 53 -13.61 17.96 -0.48
C ILE A 53 -12.82 17.99 0.83
N ARG A 54 -12.93 19.06 1.63
CA ARG A 54 -12.26 19.14 2.93
C ARG A 54 -12.81 18.13 3.93
N GLN A 55 -14.13 17.91 3.94
CA GLN A 55 -14.76 16.91 4.79
C GLN A 55 -14.35 15.49 4.40
N GLU A 56 -14.39 15.16 3.11
CA GLU A 56 -13.92 13.87 2.60
C GLU A 56 -12.44 13.64 2.92
N ASN A 57 -11.59 14.67 2.77
CA ASN A 57 -10.18 14.56 3.11
C ASN A 57 -9.95 14.27 4.60
N LEU A 58 -10.74 14.88 5.48
CA LEU A 58 -10.68 14.64 6.92
C LEU A 58 -11.17 13.22 7.27
N GLN A 59 -12.26 12.76 6.64
CA GLN A 59 -12.76 11.39 6.82
C GLN A 59 -11.71 10.37 6.36
N LEU A 60 -11.18 10.52 5.15
CA LEU A 60 -10.15 9.62 4.62
C LEU A 60 -8.90 9.57 5.51
N LYS A 61 -8.46 10.71 6.07
CA LYS A 61 -7.34 10.73 7.02
C LYS A 61 -7.66 9.97 8.31
N ASN A 62 -8.87 10.09 8.82
CA ASN A 62 -9.29 9.36 10.01
C ASN A 62 -9.34 7.86 9.71
N ASP A 63 -9.91 7.47 8.58
CA ASP A 63 -9.99 6.07 8.13
C ASP A 63 -8.60 5.45 7.98
N ILE A 64 -7.66 6.17 7.34
CA ILE A 64 -6.25 5.74 7.23
C ILE A 64 -5.64 5.55 8.62
N THR A 65 -5.84 6.49 9.53
CA THR A 65 -5.29 6.41 10.89
C THR A 65 -5.88 5.22 11.67
N GLU A 66 -7.17 4.94 11.49
CA GLU A 66 -7.83 3.79 12.11
C GLU A 66 -7.32 2.47 11.52
N MET A 67 -7.22 2.38 10.20
CA MET A 67 -6.65 1.23 9.49
C MET A 67 -5.21 0.95 9.91
N GLU A 68 -4.37 1.99 10.05
CA GLU A 68 -2.98 1.86 10.52
C GLU A 68 -2.92 1.28 11.93
N LYS A 69 -3.77 1.76 12.85
CA LYS A 69 -3.86 1.22 14.22
C LYS A 69 -4.31 -0.24 14.23
N GLU A 70 -5.31 -0.58 13.42
CA GLU A 70 -5.80 -1.95 13.32
C GLU A 70 -4.72 -2.89 12.76
N LEU A 71 -4.00 -2.46 11.72
CA LEU A 71 -2.88 -3.20 11.16
C LEU A 71 -1.75 -3.40 12.18
N GLU A 72 -1.40 -2.37 12.96
CA GLU A 72 -0.40 -2.49 14.01
C GLU A 72 -0.83 -3.48 15.10
N TYR A 73 -2.10 -3.43 15.51
CA TYR A 73 -2.66 -4.36 16.47
C TYR A 73 -2.65 -5.81 15.96
N ARG A 74 -3.08 -6.03 14.72
CA ARG A 74 -3.05 -7.35 14.06
C ARG A 74 -1.64 -7.92 14.00
N LYS A 75 -0.66 -7.13 13.55
CA LYS A 75 0.76 -7.54 13.51
C LYS A 75 1.29 -7.92 14.88
N LYS A 76 0.92 -7.20 15.94
CA LYS A 76 1.30 -7.54 17.32
C LYS A 76 0.71 -8.88 17.77
N ILE A 77 -0.55 -9.16 17.42
CA ILE A 77 -1.19 -10.45 17.71
C ILE A 77 -0.50 -11.57 16.94
N GLU A 78 -0.35 -11.41 15.63
CA GLU A 78 0.28 -12.41 14.75
C GLU A 78 1.66 -12.80 15.27
N LYS A 79 2.50 -11.81 15.58
CA LYS A 79 3.83 -12.03 16.12
C LYS A 79 3.82 -12.83 17.42
N ARG A 80 2.92 -12.48 18.36
CA ARG A 80 2.77 -13.22 19.62
C ARG A 80 2.27 -14.64 19.39
N PHE A 81 1.30 -14.80 18.50
CA PHE A 81 0.72 -16.08 18.16
C PHE A 81 1.78 -17.00 17.53
N TYR A 82 2.52 -16.53 16.52
CA TYR A 82 3.60 -17.29 15.90
C TYR A 82 4.68 -17.68 16.91
N THR A 83 5.09 -16.77 17.79
CA THR A 83 6.06 -17.11 18.85
C THR A 83 5.54 -18.20 19.79
N LEU A 84 4.26 -18.14 20.19
CA LEU A 84 3.67 -19.16 21.06
C LEU A 84 3.60 -20.52 20.37
N VAL A 85 3.09 -20.54 19.13
CA VAL A 85 2.99 -21.74 18.30
C VAL A 85 4.37 -22.36 18.08
N LEU A 86 5.37 -21.57 17.70
CA LEU A 86 6.74 -22.08 17.51
C LEU A 86 7.38 -22.59 18.79
N LYS A 87 7.11 -21.98 19.94
CA LYS A 87 7.70 -22.45 21.20
C LYS A 87 7.32 -23.90 21.52
N ASP A 88 6.12 -24.32 21.13
CA ASP A 88 5.66 -25.69 21.34
C ASP A 88 6.24 -26.67 20.31
N ILE A 89 6.45 -26.24 19.07
CA ILE A 89 7.03 -27.05 17.99
C ILE A 89 8.53 -27.24 18.16
N ILE A 90 9.26 -26.16 18.47
CA ILE A 90 10.70 -26.05 18.25
C ILE A 90 11.48 -26.35 19.55
N LYS A 91 11.01 -27.30 20.38
CA LYS A 91 11.58 -27.52 21.72
C LYS A 91 13.02 -28.04 21.68
N GLY A 92 13.97 -27.17 22.00
CA GLY A 92 15.33 -27.54 22.39
C GLY A 92 16.30 -27.87 21.24
N GLU A 93 15.89 -27.66 20.00
CA GLU A 93 16.70 -27.99 18.81
C GLU A 93 17.18 -26.76 18.04
N ASN A 94 18.30 -26.92 17.32
CA ASN A 94 18.84 -25.86 16.46
C ASN A 94 18.23 -25.97 15.07
N TYR A 95 17.65 -24.87 14.59
CA TYR A 95 17.03 -24.80 13.27
C TYR A 95 17.82 -23.91 12.33
N TYR A 96 18.05 -24.43 11.13
CA TYR A 96 18.76 -23.72 10.07
C TYR A 96 17.78 -23.44 8.94
N LEU A 97 17.69 -22.19 8.49
CA LEU A 97 16.69 -21.78 7.50
C LEU A 97 17.37 -21.30 6.22
N ILE A 98 17.05 -21.97 5.13
CA ILE A 98 17.48 -21.59 3.78
C ILE A 98 16.36 -20.81 3.12
N LEU A 99 16.64 -19.53 2.88
CA LEU A 99 15.74 -18.60 2.19
C LEU A 99 16.35 -18.16 0.87
N SER A 100 15.49 -17.72 -0.04
CA SER A 100 15.94 -16.92 -1.17
C SER A 100 16.19 -15.49 -0.70
N ASP A 101 17.10 -14.75 -1.35
CA ASP A 101 17.45 -13.38 -0.95
C ASP A 101 16.21 -12.48 -0.82
N ARG A 102 15.24 -12.62 -1.73
CA ARG A 102 13.96 -11.89 -1.69
C ARG A 102 13.13 -12.19 -0.44
N LEU A 103 13.05 -13.46 -0.04
CA LEU A 103 12.30 -13.84 1.16
C LEU A 103 13.02 -13.36 2.43
N LYS A 104 14.35 -13.32 2.42
CA LYS A 104 15.12 -12.78 3.53
C LYS A 104 14.93 -11.26 3.67
N GLU A 105 14.94 -10.51 2.57
CA GLU A 105 14.66 -9.07 2.59
C GLU A 105 13.27 -8.77 3.13
N ASN A 106 12.27 -9.57 2.74
CA ASN A 106 10.88 -9.34 3.13
C ASN A 106 10.54 -9.83 4.54
N TYR A 107 11.09 -10.96 4.98
CA TYR A 107 10.65 -11.65 6.19
C TYR A 107 11.77 -11.95 7.20
N GLY A 108 13.04 -11.68 6.87
CA GLY A 108 14.20 -12.11 7.65
C GLY A 108 14.18 -11.57 9.08
N SER A 109 13.94 -10.27 9.26
CA SER A 109 13.92 -9.64 10.59
C SER A 109 12.75 -10.11 11.45
N GLU A 110 11.60 -10.40 10.84
CA GLU A 110 10.43 -10.90 11.55
C GLU A 110 10.63 -12.36 11.98
N LEU A 111 11.18 -13.20 11.10
CA LEU A 111 11.53 -14.58 11.41
C LEU A 111 12.60 -14.66 12.49
N GLU A 112 13.67 -13.86 12.42
CA GLU A 112 14.68 -13.77 13.48
C GLU A 112 14.04 -13.49 14.83
N TYR A 113 13.18 -12.48 14.90
CA TYR A 113 12.48 -12.15 16.14
C TYR A 113 11.60 -13.31 16.64
N ILE A 114 10.79 -13.90 15.77
CA ILE A 114 9.82 -14.94 16.18
C ILE A 114 10.58 -16.16 16.72
N PHE A 115 11.64 -16.60 16.02
CA PHE A 115 12.46 -17.73 16.42
C PHE A 115 13.30 -17.43 17.68
N GLU A 116 13.89 -16.24 17.79
CA GLU A 116 14.63 -15.83 18.99
C GLU A 116 13.72 -15.85 20.23
N LYS A 117 12.48 -15.33 20.10
CA LYS A 117 11.51 -15.35 21.20
C LYS A 117 10.93 -16.73 21.47
N ALA A 118 10.95 -17.64 20.50
CA ALA A 118 10.67 -19.05 20.72
C ALA A 118 11.82 -19.79 21.43
N GLY A 119 12.99 -19.16 21.57
CA GLY A 119 14.17 -19.71 22.25
C GLY A 119 15.15 -20.42 21.32
N VAL A 120 15.06 -20.18 20.02
CA VAL A 120 15.78 -20.92 18.98
C VAL A 120 16.68 -19.97 18.18
N GLN A 121 17.91 -20.41 17.92
CA GLN A 121 18.85 -19.65 17.09
C GLN A 121 18.57 -19.94 15.61
N LEU A 122 17.96 -18.97 14.92
CA LEU A 122 17.79 -19.01 13.48
C LEU A 122 19.08 -18.56 12.79
N LYS A 123 19.62 -19.39 11.89
CA LYS A 123 20.73 -19.01 11.02
C LYS A 123 20.29 -19.00 9.56
N PHE A 124 20.40 -17.85 8.91
CA PHE A 124 20.21 -17.71 7.47
C PHE A 124 21.44 -18.15 6.70
N ILE A 125 21.26 -19.07 5.77
CA ILE A 125 22.34 -19.53 4.90
C ILE A 125 22.13 -18.94 3.51
N ASN A 126 22.85 -17.85 3.22
CA ASN A 126 22.78 -17.15 1.93
C ASN A 126 23.78 -17.72 0.90
N ASN A 127 24.94 -18.17 1.37
CA ASN A 127 25.99 -18.71 0.52
C ASN A 127 26.42 -20.07 1.09
N ILE A 128 25.98 -21.14 0.43
CA ILE A 128 26.03 -22.51 0.97
C ILE A 128 27.39 -23.18 0.73
N GLU A 129 28.26 -22.55 -0.08
CA GLU A 129 29.62 -23.04 -0.34
C GLU A 129 30.52 -23.03 0.91
N GLU A 130 30.26 -22.17 1.90
CA GLU A 130 31.04 -22.08 3.16
C GLU A 130 30.34 -22.66 4.39
N PHE A 131 29.09 -23.14 4.28
CA PHE A 131 28.33 -23.54 5.46
C PHE A 131 28.47 -25.04 5.76
N GLN A 132 29.35 -25.36 6.71
CA GLN A 132 29.39 -26.69 7.34
C GLN A 132 28.49 -26.67 8.59
N LEU A 133 27.51 -27.57 8.63
CA LEU A 133 26.71 -27.84 9.82
C LEU A 133 27.61 -28.50 10.87
N ASP A 134 28.16 -27.68 11.76
CA ASP A 134 29.03 -28.11 12.86
C ASP A 134 28.24 -28.76 14.02
N LYS A 135 26.89 -28.78 13.94
CA LYS A 135 25.99 -29.34 14.96
C LYS A 135 24.82 -30.09 14.35
N GLN A 136 24.37 -31.13 15.06
CA GLN A 136 23.08 -31.79 14.87
C GLN A 136 21.94 -30.78 14.99
N GLY A 137 21.06 -30.73 13.98
CA GLY A 137 19.92 -29.82 13.91
C GLY A 137 19.10 -30.01 12.65
N LYS A 138 17.88 -29.44 12.64
CA LYS A 138 16.93 -29.54 11.52
C LYS A 138 17.16 -28.41 10.51
N VAL A 139 17.11 -28.74 9.23
CA VAL A 139 17.26 -27.78 8.12
C VAL A 139 15.91 -27.56 7.47
N ILE A 140 15.41 -26.33 7.52
CA ILE A 140 14.19 -25.91 6.82
C ILE A 140 14.58 -25.22 5.52
N ILE A 141 13.96 -25.66 4.42
CA ILE A 141 14.15 -25.09 3.08
C ILE A 141 12.84 -24.49 2.63
N TRP A 142 12.79 -23.16 2.52
CA TRP A 142 11.58 -22.46 2.14
C TRP A 142 11.65 -21.95 0.69
N GLY A 143 10.65 -22.33 -0.11
CA GLY A 143 10.41 -21.86 -1.47
C GLY A 143 10.93 -22.80 -2.55
N LYS A 144 10.11 -23.04 -3.59
CA LYS A 144 10.38 -23.96 -4.70
C LYS A 144 11.78 -23.90 -5.29
N GLN A 145 12.29 -22.69 -5.48
CA GLN A 145 13.61 -22.48 -6.10
C GLN A 145 14.73 -23.06 -5.23
N ASN A 146 14.64 -22.87 -3.92
CA ASN A 146 15.62 -23.40 -2.97
C ASN A 146 15.49 -24.92 -2.85
N ILE A 147 14.26 -25.45 -2.88
CA ILE A 147 14.00 -26.89 -2.90
C ILE A 147 14.65 -27.54 -4.13
N ASN A 148 14.45 -26.95 -5.31
CA ASN A 148 15.05 -27.46 -6.55
C ASN A 148 16.58 -27.41 -6.52
N ARG A 149 17.15 -26.32 -6.00
CA ARG A 149 18.61 -26.20 -5.82
C ARG A 149 19.16 -27.24 -4.84
N PHE A 150 18.44 -27.52 -3.76
CA PHE A 150 18.80 -28.60 -2.84
C PHE A 150 18.82 -29.95 -3.55
N LYS A 151 17.71 -30.30 -4.23
CA LYS A 151 17.54 -31.57 -4.94
C LYS A 151 18.51 -31.76 -6.10
N SER A 152 18.96 -30.69 -6.75
CA SER A 152 19.96 -30.74 -7.81
C SER A 152 21.40 -30.93 -7.28
N GLY A 153 21.58 -31.07 -5.96
CA GLY A 153 22.89 -31.31 -5.35
C GLY A 153 23.73 -30.05 -5.13
N LEU A 154 23.20 -28.84 -5.38
CA LEU A 154 23.93 -27.59 -5.11
C LEU A 154 24.18 -27.40 -3.60
N TYR A 155 23.44 -28.11 -2.75
CA TYR A 155 23.56 -28.07 -1.30
C TYR A 155 24.02 -29.41 -0.71
N SER A 156 24.81 -30.19 -1.47
CA SER A 156 25.32 -31.52 -1.07
C SER A 156 26.06 -31.56 0.27
N ASN A 157 26.56 -30.41 0.72
CA ASN A 157 27.32 -30.28 1.98
C ASN A 157 26.41 -30.08 3.20
N LEU A 158 25.12 -29.81 3.02
CA LEU A 158 24.18 -29.66 4.11
C LEU A 158 23.73 -31.05 4.58
N LYS A 159 24.27 -31.47 5.72
CA LYS A 159 23.84 -32.68 6.43
C LYS A 159 23.16 -32.24 7.74
N GLY A 160 21.84 -32.11 7.69
CA GLY A 160 21.00 -32.01 8.89
C GLY A 160 20.54 -33.39 9.34
N GLU A 161 20.04 -33.50 10.56
CA GLU A 161 19.37 -34.74 11.03
C GLU A 161 18.03 -34.93 10.33
N GLU A 162 17.34 -33.82 10.03
CA GLU A 162 16.06 -33.80 9.32
C GLU A 162 16.00 -32.59 8.37
N ILE A 163 15.46 -32.80 7.17
CA ILE A 163 15.32 -31.75 6.15
C ILE A 163 13.84 -31.55 5.81
N ILE A 164 13.34 -30.36 6.10
CA ILE A 164 11.94 -29.96 5.91
C ILE A 164 11.83 -29.08 4.67
N TYR A 165 10.97 -29.47 3.72
CA TYR A 165 10.75 -28.71 2.48
C TYR A 165 9.39 -28.01 2.52
N LEU A 166 9.39 -26.68 2.43
CA LEU A 166 8.18 -25.87 2.46
C LEU A 166 8.03 -25.15 1.11
N ASP A 167 7.10 -25.59 0.26
CA ASP A 167 6.84 -25.02 -1.09
C ASP A 167 5.73 -23.95 -1.11
N ASN A 168 5.34 -23.43 0.06
CA ASN A 168 4.20 -22.52 0.16
C ASN A 168 4.52 -21.10 -0.37
N LYS A 169 3.47 -20.38 -0.73
CA LYS A 169 3.54 -19.04 -1.33
C LYS A 169 3.78 -17.98 -0.26
N GLY A 170 5.01 -17.88 0.23
CA GLY A 170 5.63 -16.61 0.61
C GLY A 170 5.02 -15.81 1.75
N SER A 171 4.14 -16.33 2.61
CA SER A 171 3.74 -15.65 3.85
C SER A 171 4.34 -16.36 5.07
N ILE A 172 4.57 -15.61 6.15
CA ILE A 172 5.03 -16.20 7.43
C ILE A 172 3.94 -17.12 7.99
N ALA A 173 2.66 -16.77 7.86
CA ALA A 173 1.55 -17.60 8.32
C ALA A 173 1.60 -19.00 7.70
N ASP A 174 1.72 -19.06 6.36
CA ASP A 174 1.81 -20.32 5.64
C ASP A 174 3.07 -21.09 6.03
N PHE A 175 4.21 -20.40 6.18
CA PHE A 175 5.46 -21.00 6.66
C PHE A 175 5.28 -21.70 8.01
N ILE A 176 4.70 -21.01 9.00
CA ILE A 176 4.48 -21.55 10.35
C ILE A 176 3.49 -22.72 10.32
N LEU A 177 2.40 -22.61 9.54
CA LEU A 177 1.42 -23.69 9.38
C LEU A 177 2.01 -24.93 8.72
N SER A 178 2.79 -24.77 7.65
CA SER A 178 3.43 -25.90 7.00
C SER A 178 4.52 -26.54 7.87
N LEU A 179 5.19 -25.76 8.73
CA LEU A 179 6.12 -26.29 9.71
C LEU A 179 5.41 -27.11 10.81
N LEU A 180 4.25 -26.64 11.29
CA LEU A 180 3.37 -27.39 12.19
C LEU A 180 2.93 -28.73 11.58
N GLU A 181 2.50 -28.71 10.31
CA GLU A 181 2.07 -29.90 9.60
C GLU A 181 3.21 -30.90 9.40
N SER A 182 4.45 -30.44 9.17
CA SER A 182 5.58 -31.37 9.02
C SER A 182 5.93 -32.09 10.33
N GLU A 183 5.83 -31.42 11.48
CA GLU A 183 6.18 -32.01 12.79
C GLU A 183 5.06 -32.88 13.35
N THR A 184 3.79 -32.54 13.08
CA THR A 184 2.66 -33.41 13.47
C THR A 184 2.63 -34.74 12.69
N ASN A 185 3.17 -34.75 11.46
CA ASN A 185 3.27 -35.98 10.66
C ASN A 185 4.48 -36.85 11.04
N SER A 186 5.55 -36.27 11.60
CA SER A 186 6.70 -37.05 12.11
C SER A 186 6.36 -37.79 13.41
N GLU A 187 5.53 -37.21 14.28
CA GLU A 187 5.05 -37.86 15.52
C GLU A 187 4.10 -39.05 15.28
N GLN A 188 3.41 -39.14 14.14
CA GLN A 188 2.48 -40.25 13.85
C GLN A 188 3.17 -41.51 13.26
N SER A 189 4.48 -41.45 12.99
CA SER A 189 5.24 -42.56 12.39
C SER A 189 6.13 -43.32 13.39
N THR A 190 5.97 -43.08 14.70
CA THR A 190 6.69 -43.78 15.79
C THR A 190 5.72 -44.57 16.65
#